data_AF-A0A0U1HTY5-F1
#
_entry.id   AF-A0A0U1HTY5-F1
#
_cell.length_a   1.000
_cell.length_b   1.000
_cell.length_c   1.000
_cell.angle_alpha   90.00
_cell.angle_beta   90.00
_cell.angle_gamma   90.00
#
_symmetry.space_group_name_H-M   'P 1'
#
loop_
_entity.id
_entity.type
_entity.pdbx_description
1 polymer ?
#
loop_
_entity_poly.entity_id
_entity_poly.type
_entity_poly.pdbx_seq_one_letter_code
_entity_poly.pdbx_strand_id
1 'polypeptide(L)'
;MNHLYELGKRIERLLYTSVIVIVASLLIYSLSNSIIISAATNKYQIYQEVRASIFKEKENIERTKSILSAYEKYKNSEIERKNEYEKSKSLINNKAEEEKNNRIRKKLGLSVNPPIVDKVYTPSDYYTYDMDLEEINDITHRSSINKYASLDAAHGADTTIIRSLIEDVITKNLEVYKELNSIIDTKDSVENIINILDKNIDIFKNDKLKIFDIETPLNVPFSIGDMKSSISLYNIEQWSMIVMPIFLVIWFGSIVITRRIETYLILEEKIIMNAYPHVLNIFSILDKKNQSKKTRTLIERSLLGDDKSINEIKSYGYTAFFMRTSILVGIFILMAAPAYYGFYNVILNDLHGSNLLRLICITIGACINIIQLFFIIEVESRFLNKTFILGGAKNEII
;
A
#
# COMPACT_ATOMS: atom_id res chain seq x y z
N MET A 1 -19.88 21.62 -43.13
CA MET A 1 -21.14 20.85 -43.30
C MET A 1 -20.94 19.40 -43.78
N ASN A 2 -19.89 19.05 -44.53
CA ASN A 2 -19.78 17.74 -45.23
C ASN A 2 -19.41 16.50 -44.38
N HIS A 3 -19.24 16.59 -43.06
CA HIS A 3 -18.83 15.45 -42.21
C HIS A 3 -19.74 15.19 -40.99
N LEU A 4 -20.95 15.74 -40.96
CA LEU A 4 -21.88 15.58 -39.84
C LEU A 4 -22.25 14.11 -39.54
N TYR A 5 -22.28 13.25 -40.56
CA TYR A 5 -22.56 11.81 -40.41
C TYR A 5 -21.49 11.04 -39.62
N GLU A 6 -20.29 11.62 -39.46
CA GLU A 6 -19.18 11.02 -38.70
C GLU A 6 -19.37 11.19 -37.19
N LEU A 7 -20.18 12.18 -36.77
CA LEU A 7 -20.39 12.49 -35.36
C LEU A 7 -21.14 11.37 -34.63
N GLY A 8 -22.15 10.78 -35.28
CA GLY A 8 -22.87 9.64 -34.70
C GLY A 8 -22.04 8.37 -34.62
N LYS A 9 -21.27 8.09 -35.68
CA LYS A 9 -20.28 7.01 -35.67
C LYS A 9 -19.22 7.20 -34.58
N ARG A 10 -18.92 8.44 -34.18
CA ARG A 10 -17.92 8.75 -33.14
C ARG A 10 -18.39 8.36 -31.75
N ILE A 11 -19.67 8.59 -31.41
CA ILE A 11 -20.23 8.21 -30.10
C ILE A 11 -20.34 6.69 -30.00
N GLU A 12 -20.83 6.03 -31.05
CA GLU A 12 -20.87 4.57 -31.09
C GLU A 12 -19.48 3.97 -30.93
N ARG A 13 -18.47 4.46 -31.67
CA ARG A 13 -17.09 4.01 -31.51
C ARG A 13 -16.58 4.22 -30.09
N LEU A 14 -16.83 5.39 -29.48
CA LEU A 14 -16.43 5.65 -28.10
C LEU A 14 -17.08 4.64 -27.13
N LEU A 15 -18.38 4.40 -27.26
CA LEU A 15 -19.11 3.41 -26.44
C LEU A 15 -18.61 1.98 -26.64
N TYR A 16 -18.28 1.58 -27.88
CA TYR A 16 -17.67 0.27 -28.15
C TYR A 16 -16.26 0.17 -27.54
N THR A 17 -15.44 1.20 -27.69
CA THR A 17 -14.10 1.23 -27.10
C THR A 17 -14.10 1.34 -25.58
N SER A 18 -15.19 1.80 -24.96
CA SER A 18 -15.37 1.79 -23.51
C SER A 18 -15.31 0.40 -22.91
N VAL A 19 -15.54 -0.67 -23.68
CA VAL A 19 -15.32 -2.06 -23.20
C VAL A 19 -13.88 -2.27 -22.77
N ILE A 20 -12.90 -1.72 -23.51
CA ILE A 20 -11.48 -1.81 -23.16
C ILE A 20 -11.22 -1.06 -21.84
N VAL A 21 -11.86 0.10 -21.65
CA VAL A 21 -11.75 0.88 -20.42
C VAL A 21 -12.35 0.12 -19.23
N ILE A 22 -13.50 -0.53 -19.40
CA ILE A 22 -14.11 -1.36 -18.35
C ILE A 22 -13.16 -2.49 -17.95
N VAL A 23 -12.60 -3.21 -18.93
CA VAL A 23 -11.63 -4.29 -18.66
C VAL A 23 -10.40 -3.76 -17.94
N ALA A 24 -9.86 -2.61 -18.36
CA ALA A 24 -8.72 -1.97 -17.69
C ALA A 24 -9.05 -1.57 -16.24
N SER A 25 -10.23 -1.00 -15.99
CA SER A 25 -10.68 -0.65 -14.64
C SER A 25 -10.87 -1.86 -13.73
N LEU A 26 -11.36 -2.96 -14.28
CA LEU A 26 -11.47 -4.23 -13.56
C LEU A 26 -10.10 -4.84 -13.25
N LEU A 27 -9.15 -4.79 -14.20
CA LEU A 27 -7.74 -5.18 -14.00
C LEU A 27 -7.08 -4.38 -12.88
N ILE A 28 -7.27 -3.06 -12.88
CA ILE A 28 -6.79 -2.18 -11.82
C ILE A 28 -7.41 -2.57 -10.48
N TYR A 29 -8.74 -2.75 -10.42
CA TYR A 29 -9.40 -3.17 -9.19
C TYR A 29 -8.85 -4.50 -8.63
N SER A 30 -8.62 -5.49 -9.51
CA SER A 30 -8.00 -6.75 -9.09
C SER A 30 -6.58 -6.53 -8.59
N LEU A 31 -5.78 -5.71 -9.28
CA LEU A 31 -4.41 -5.38 -8.85
C LEU A 31 -4.40 -4.73 -7.47
N SER A 32 -5.25 -3.73 -7.25
CA SER A 32 -5.44 -3.07 -5.95
C SER A 32 -5.75 -4.06 -4.84
N ASN A 33 -6.69 -4.99 -5.05
CA ASN A 33 -7.03 -6.02 -4.07
C ASN A 33 -5.88 -6.99 -3.79
N SER A 34 -5.18 -7.45 -4.83
CA SER A 34 -4.01 -8.32 -4.67
C SER A 34 -2.90 -7.63 -3.88
N ILE A 35 -2.70 -6.32 -4.13
CA ILE A 35 -1.75 -5.50 -3.39
C ILE A 35 -2.17 -5.34 -1.92
N ILE A 36 -3.45 -5.16 -1.62
CA ILE A 36 -3.91 -5.08 -0.22
C ILE A 36 -3.69 -6.41 0.51
N ILE A 37 -4.01 -7.53 -0.12
CA ILE A 37 -3.78 -8.87 0.46
C ILE A 37 -2.27 -9.11 0.65
N SER A 38 -1.45 -8.66 -0.30
CA SER A 38 0.00 -8.69 -0.21
C SER A 38 0.57 -7.72 0.84
N ALA A 39 -0.06 -6.57 1.04
CA ALA A 39 0.35 -5.56 2.01
C ALA A 39 -0.07 -5.97 3.44
N ALA A 40 -1.19 -6.67 3.61
CA ALA A 40 -1.49 -7.37 4.85
C ALA A 40 -0.43 -8.44 5.18
N THR A 41 0.30 -8.92 4.15
CA THR A 41 1.44 -9.82 4.24
C THR A 41 2.80 -9.13 4.01
N ASN A 42 2.92 -7.80 4.22
CA ASN A 42 4.11 -6.92 3.95
C ASN A 42 5.39 -7.25 4.74
N LYS A 43 5.65 -8.53 4.98
CA LYS A 43 6.87 -9.14 5.48
C LYS A 43 8.10 -8.64 4.74
N TYR A 44 8.02 -8.53 3.40
CA TYR A 44 9.16 -8.13 2.58
C TYR A 44 9.72 -6.75 2.92
N GLN A 45 8.88 -5.71 2.90
CA GLN A 45 9.33 -4.35 3.17
C GLN A 45 9.78 -4.21 4.63
N ILE A 46 9.04 -4.83 5.55
CA ILE A 46 9.42 -4.88 6.97
C ILE A 46 10.80 -5.53 7.14
N TYR A 47 11.07 -6.66 6.51
CA TYR A 47 12.37 -7.32 6.59
C TYR A 47 13.48 -6.50 5.95
N GLN A 48 13.23 -5.77 4.85
CA GLN A 48 14.21 -4.86 4.28
C GLN A 48 14.53 -3.68 5.18
N GLU A 49 13.51 -3.02 5.74
CA GLU A 49 13.69 -1.89 6.66
C GLU A 49 14.47 -2.33 7.90
N VAL A 50 14.07 -3.46 8.52
CA VAL A 50 14.77 -4.04 9.68
C VAL A 50 16.21 -4.40 9.34
N ARG A 51 16.44 -5.05 8.19
CA ARG A 51 17.80 -5.39 7.74
C ARG A 51 18.66 -4.14 7.58
N ALA A 52 18.13 -3.08 6.97
CA ALA A 52 18.87 -1.84 6.76
C ALA A 52 19.21 -1.16 8.10
N SER A 53 18.27 -1.14 9.05
CA SER A 53 18.48 -0.62 10.39
C SER A 53 19.54 -1.40 11.16
N ILE A 54 19.47 -2.74 11.15
CA ILE A 54 20.47 -3.61 11.78
C ILE A 54 21.85 -3.44 11.13
N PHE A 55 21.90 -3.32 9.80
CA PHE A 55 23.16 -3.13 9.08
C PHE A 55 23.83 -1.79 9.43
N LYS A 56 23.04 -0.72 9.58
CA LYS A 56 23.54 0.60 9.97
C LYS A 56 24.13 0.61 11.38
N GLU A 57 23.53 -0.14 12.30
CA GLU A 57 23.97 -0.23 13.70
C GLU A 57 24.93 -1.40 13.97
N LYS A 58 25.34 -2.15 12.93
CA LYS A 58 26.17 -3.35 13.05
C LYS A 58 27.45 -3.12 13.88
N GLU A 59 28.17 -2.05 13.56
CA GLU A 59 29.44 -1.72 14.23
C GLU A 59 29.24 -1.44 15.73
N ASN A 60 28.18 -0.70 16.08
CA ASN A 60 27.83 -0.40 17.47
C ASN A 60 27.45 -1.66 18.24
N ILE A 61 26.65 -2.55 17.63
CA ILE A 61 26.24 -3.82 18.24
C ILE A 61 27.46 -4.73 18.48
N GLU A 62 28.36 -4.85 17.50
CA GLU A 62 29.59 -5.64 17.63
C GLU A 62 30.53 -5.07 18.70
N ARG A 63 30.61 -3.73 18.78
CA ARG A 63 31.40 -3.03 19.80
C ARG A 63 30.87 -3.29 21.21
N THR A 64 29.57 -3.13 21.44
CA THR A 64 28.92 -3.45 22.72
C THR A 64 29.17 -4.91 23.11
N LYS A 65 29.02 -5.85 22.16
CA LYS A 65 29.28 -7.27 22.40
C LYS A 65 30.74 -7.55 22.77
N SER A 66 31.69 -6.88 22.13
CA SER A 66 33.13 -7.00 22.45
C SER A 66 33.42 -6.54 23.88
N ILE A 67 32.87 -5.41 24.30
CA ILE A 67 33.04 -4.85 25.64
C ILE A 67 32.48 -5.83 26.69
N LEU A 68 31.24 -6.31 26.49
CA LEU A 68 30.60 -7.25 27.40
C LEU A 68 31.36 -8.58 27.48
N SER A 69 31.88 -9.09 26.36
CA SER A 69 32.71 -10.31 26.35
C SER A 69 34.02 -10.13 27.12
N ALA A 70 34.67 -8.97 27.00
CA ALA A 70 35.87 -8.66 27.77
C ALA A 70 35.57 -8.60 29.28
N TYR A 71 34.47 -7.96 29.65
CA TYR A 71 34.02 -7.89 31.04
C TYR A 71 33.65 -9.27 31.62
N GLU A 72 32.98 -10.14 30.85
CA GLU A 72 32.66 -11.51 31.29
C GLU A 72 33.91 -12.35 31.50
N LYS A 73 34.90 -12.25 30.60
CA LYS A 73 36.19 -12.94 30.77
C LYS A 73 36.88 -12.48 32.05
N TYR A 74 36.89 -11.17 32.29
CA TYR A 74 37.41 -10.60 33.53
C TYR A 74 36.68 -11.16 34.75
N LYS A 75 35.34 -11.15 34.75
CA LYS A 75 34.51 -11.65 35.87
C LYS A 75 34.76 -13.13 36.15
N ASN A 76 34.85 -13.95 35.11
CA ASN A 76 35.17 -15.37 35.24
C ASN A 76 36.57 -15.58 35.82
N SER A 77 37.57 -14.83 35.35
CA SER A 77 38.93 -14.89 35.90
C SER A 77 39.00 -14.40 37.36
N GLU A 78 38.16 -13.45 37.76
CA GLU A 78 38.06 -12.98 39.14
C GLU A 78 37.41 -14.00 40.05
N ILE A 79 36.37 -14.69 39.57
CA ILE A 79 35.73 -15.82 40.27
C ILE A 79 36.75 -16.95 40.47
N GLU A 80 37.53 -17.29 39.44
CA GLU A 80 38.59 -18.29 39.54
C GLU A 80 39.65 -17.90 40.58
N ARG A 81 40.17 -16.66 40.51
CA ARG A 81 41.14 -16.14 41.50
C ARG A 81 40.60 -16.15 42.92
N LYS A 82 39.34 -15.77 43.11
CA LYS A 82 38.68 -15.81 44.42
C LYS A 82 38.54 -17.25 44.92
N ASN A 83 38.15 -18.19 44.06
CA ASN A 83 38.03 -19.61 44.42
C ASN A 83 39.39 -20.23 44.76
N GLU A 84 40.46 -19.89 44.03
CA GLU A 84 41.83 -20.30 44.34
C GLU A 84 42.30 -19.73 45.68
N TYR A 85 42.00 -18.46 45.94
CA TYR A 85 42.29 -17.83 47.21
C TYR A 85 41.54 -18.51 48.36
N GLU A 86 40.23 -18.76 48.24
CA GLU A 86 39.43 -19.44 49.26
C GLU A 86 39.93 -20.87 49.54
N LYS A 87 40.37 -21.60 48.51
CA LYS A 87 41.08 -22.88 48.66
C LYS A 87 42.41 -22.74 49.42
N SER A 88 43.18 -21.70 49.15
CA SER A 88 44.43 -21.44 49.89
C SER A 88 44.18 -21.05 51.35
N LYS A 89 43.09 -20.31 51.62
CA LYS A 89 42.68 -19.90 52.96
C LYS A 89 42.15 -21.06 53.81
N SER A 90 41.42 -22.00 53.21
CA SER A 90 40.98 -23.21 53.92
C SER A 90 42.17 -24.10 54.34
N LEU A 91 43.24 -24.15 53.54
CA LEU A 91 44.51 -24.77 53.91
C LEU A 91 45.20 -24.03 55.07
N ILE A 92 45.17 -22.69 55.08
CA ILE A 92 45.71 -21.86 56.19
C ILE A 92 44.94 -22.08 57.51
N ASN A 93 43.62 -22.31 57.47
CA ASN A 93 42.87 -22.59 58.70
C ASN A 93 43.28 -23.93 59.36
N ASN A 94 43.88 -24.86 58.60
CA ASN A 94 44.44 -26.11 59.10
C ASN A 94 45.94 -26.00 59.46
N LYS A 95 46.51 -24.78 59.47
CA LYS A 95 47.94 -24.51 59.70
C LYS A 95 48.48 -25.10 61.01
N ALA A 96 47.71 -25.04 62.10
CA ALA A 96 48.13 -25.62 63.38
C ALA A 96 48.26 -27.16 63.32
N GLU A 97 47.40 -27.81 62.53
CA GLU A 97 47.40 -29.26 62.33
C GLU A 97 48.50 -29.69 61.34
N GLU A 98 48.72 -28.93 60.27
CA GLU A 98 49.83 -29.14 59.34
C GLU A 98 51.20 -28.88 60.00
N GLU A 99 51.34 -27.85 60.85
CA GLU A 99 52.57 -27.60 61.60
C GLU A 99 52.85 -28.73 62.60
N LYS A 100 51.81 -29.27 63.26
CA LYS A 100 51.92 -30.45 64.12
C LYS A 100 52.35 -31.69 63.34
N ASN A 101 51.75 -31.93 62.17
CA ASN A 101 52.12 -33.03 61.28
C ASN A 101 53.54 -32.88 60.72
N ASN A 102 53.97 -31.66 60.39
CA ASN A 102 55.33 -31.36 59.96
C ASN A 102 56.37 -31.59 61.07
N ARG A 103 56.03 -31.30 62.34
CA ARG A 103 56.87 -31.66 63.50
C ARG A 103 57.00 -33.18 63.64
N ILE A 104 55.93 -33.94 63.41
CA ILE A 104 55.94 -35.41 63.45
C ILE A 104 56.77 -35.97 62.28
N ARG A 105 56.55 -35.50 61.05
CA ARG A 105 57.31 -35.89 59.85
C ARG A 105 58.81 -35.65 60.00
N LYS A 106 59.19 -34.50 60.57
CA LYS A 106 60.60 -34.17 60.86
C LYS A 106 61.23 -35.13 61.87
N LYS A 107 60.47 -35.59 62.89
CA LYS A 107 60.94 -36.63 63.83
C LYS A 107 61.07 -38.02 63.19
N LEU A 108 60.31 -38.28 62.13
CA LEU A 108 60.33 -39.55 61.38
C LEU A 108 61.27 -39.54 60.17
N GLY A 109 62.03 -38.46 59.93
CA GLY A 109 62.95 -38.34 58.79
C GLY A 109 62.25 -38.16 57.42
N LEU A 110 60.96 -37.84 57.41
CA LEU A 110 60.16 -37.65 56.19
C LEU A 110 60.24 -36.19 55.70
N SER A 111 60.05 -35.98 54.39
CA SER A 111 60.04 -34.65 53.79
C SER A 111 58.93 -33.77 54.37
N VAL A 112 59.29 -32.56 54.77
CA VAL A 112 58.39 -31.59 55.39
C VAL A 112 57.71 -30.77 54.29
N ASN A 113 56.41 -30.51 54.44
CA ASN A 113 55.69 -29.64 53.50
C ASN A 113 56.18 -28.18 53.68
N PRO A 114 56.24 -27.37 52.60
CA PRO A 114 56.67 -25.97 52.68
C PRO A 114 55.76 -25.14 53.60
N PRO A 115 56.29 -24.05 54.21
CA PRO A 115 55.52 -23.22 55.13
C PRO A 115 54.37 -22.52 54.40
N ILE A 116 53.19 -22.56 55.01
CA ILE A 116 52.00 -21.90 54.48
C ILE A 116 52.16 -20.37 54.65
N VAL A 117 52.29 -19.67 53.53
CA VAL A 117 52.39 -18.21 53.46
C VAL A 117 50.98 -17.62 53.39
N ASP A 118 50.67 -16.71 54.29
CA ASP A 118 49.42 -15.95 54.28
C ASP A 118 49.47 -14.94 53.13
N LYS A 119 48.70 -15.18 52.07
CA LYS A 119 48.59 -14.26 50.94
C LYS A 119 47.37 -13.38 51.18
N VAL A 120 47.53 -12.06 51.21
CA VAL A 120 46.38 -11.14 51.24
C VAL A 120 45.72 -11.15 49.86
N TYR A 121 44.40 -11.39 49.81
CA TYR A 121 43.66 -11.27 48.56
C TYR A 121 43.52 -9.81 48.16
N THR A 122 44.06 -9.49 46.99
CA THR A 122 43.86 -8.21 46.31
C THR A 122 42.98 -8.48 45.08
N PRO A 123 41.77 -7.91 45.02
CA PRO A 123 40.95 -7.95 43.83
C PRO A 123 41.72 -7.39 42.64
N SER A 124 41.48 -7.95 41.46
CA SER A 124 41.94 -7.31 40.24
C SER A 124 41.07 -6.11 39.95
N ASP A 125 41.66 -5.04 39.42
CA ASP A 125 40.88 -3.94 38.88
C ASP A 125 40.60 -4.19 37.39
N TYR A 126 39.37 -3.91 36.95
CA TYR A 126 39.04 -3.81 35.52
C TYR A 126 39.22 -2.36 35.09
N TYR A 127 40.43 -2.01 34.65
CA TYR A 127 40.86 -0.62 34.43
C TYR A 127 40.02 0.17 33.41
N THR A 128 39.29 -0.49 32.53
CA THR A 128 38.44 0.16 31.52
C THR A 128 36.98 0.24 31.93
N TYR A 129 36.60 -0.16 33.15
CA TYR A 129 35.20 -0.29 33.59
C TYR A 129 34.36 0.95 33.30
N ASP A 130 34.82 2.13 33.74
CA ASP A 130 34.06 3.37 33.61
C ASP A 130 33.94 3.82 32.15
N MET A 131 35.03 3.70 31.38
CA MET A 131 35.04 4.04 29.95
C MET A 131 34.15 3.10 29.14
N ASP A 132 34.20 1.80 29.43
CA ASP A 132 33.39 0.76 28.78
C ASP A 132 31.89 0.97 29.07
N LEU A 133 31.55 1.36 30.30
CA LEU A 133 30.17 1.68 30.70
C LEU A 133 29.67 2.98 30.05
N GLU A 134 30.51 4.00 29.95
CA GLU A 134 30.21 5.25 29.25
C GLU A 134 29.97 4.99 27.76
N GLU A 135 30.84 4.20 27.12
CA GLU A 135 30.73 3.83 25.70
C GLU A 135 29.44 3.06 25.41
N ILE A 136 29.07 2.07 26.24
CA ILE A 136 27.78 1.36 26.10
C ILE A 136 26.61 2.32 26.26
N ASN A 137 26.64 3.21 27.25
CA ASN A 137 25.57 4.16 27.50
C ASN A 137 25.41 5.20 26.38
N ASP A 138 26.51 5.59 25.73
CA ASP A 138 26.48 6.48 24.56
C ASP A 138 25.86 5.79 23.34
N ILE A 139 26.18 4.51 23.12
CA ILE A 139 25.58 3.70 22.06
C ILE A 139 24.08 3.52 22.31
N THR A 140 23.68 3.19 23.54
CA THR A 140 22.28 2.88 23.87
C THR A 140 21.40 4.12 23.91
N HIS A 141 21.95 5.27 24.29
CA HIS A 141 21.26 6.56 24.23
C HIS A 141 20.83 6.92 22.80
N ARG A 142 21.63 6.58 21.78
CA ARG A 142 21.27 6.76 20.36
C ARG A 142 20.05 5.94 19.95
N SER A 143 19.79 4.84 20.66
CA SER A 143 18.67 3.92 20.44
C SER A 143 17.49 4.17 21.40
N SER A 144 17.48 5.30 22.12
CA SER A 144 16.44 5.65 23.12
C SER A 144 16.29 4.65 24.27
N ILE A 145 17.33 3.86 24.57
CA ILE A 145 17.34 2.91 25.69
C ILE A 145 17.82 3.63 26.95
N ASN A 146 17.25 3.28 28.11
CA ASN A 146 17.67 3.83 29.40
C ASN A 146 19.13 3.50 29.72
N LYS A 147 19.82 4.42 30.41
CA LYS A 147 21.20 4.21 30.84
C LYS A 147 21.31 3.04 31.81
N TYR A 148 22.34 2.23 31.63
CA TYR A 148 22.72 1.15 32.53
C TYR A 148 23.53 1.68 33.70
N ALA A 149 23.21 1.21 34.90
CA ALA A 149 23.90 1.59 36.14
C ALA A 149 25.26 0.88 36.33
N SER A 150 25.49 -0.23 35.61
CA SER A 150 26.71 -1.03 35.70
C SER A 150 26.88 -1.90 34.45
N LEU A 151 28.09 -2.43 34.23
CA LEU A 151 28.33 -3.42 33.16
C LEU A 151 27.56 -4.73 33.42
N ASP A 152 27.31 -5.08 34.68
CA ASP A 152 26.42 -6.21 35.02
C ASP A 152 24.97 -5.96 34.61
N ALA A 153 24.47 -4.73 34.75
CA ALA A 153 23.13 -4.35 34.31
C ALA A 153 23.04 -4.25 32.78
N ALA A 154 24.17 -3.99 32.10
CA ALA A 154 24.29 -3.94 30.64
C ALA A 154 24.40 -5.32 29.98
N HIS A 155 24.31 -6.42 30.73
CA HIS A 155 24.31 -7.76 30.15
C HIS A 155 23.13 -7.91 29.17
N GLY A 156 23.44 -8.30 27.92
CA GLY A 156 22.45 -8.36 26.83
C GLY A 156 22.08 -7.02 26.20
N ALA A 157 22.86 -5.95 26.44
CA ALA A 157 22.64 -4.65 25.81
C ALA A 157 22.71 -4.71 24.28
N ASP A 158 23.58 -5.56 23.71
CA ASP A 158 23.67 -5.83 22.27
C ASP A 158 22.33 -6.35 21.70
N THR A 159 21.70 -7.28 22.40
CA THR A 159 20.39 -7.84 22.04
C THR A 159 19.27 -6.80 22.24
N THR A 160 19.39 -5.96 23.27
CA THR A 160 18.43 -4.88 23.57
C THR A 160 18.45 -3.81 22.48
N ILE A 161 19.64 -3.45 21.96
CA ILE A 161 19.78 -2.56 20.81
C ILE A 161 19.05 -3.15 19.60
N ILE A 162 19.27 -4.41 19.26
CA ILE A 162 18.57 -5.07 18.13
C ILE A 162 17.05 -5.07 18.34
N ARG A 163 16.57 -5.33 19.57
CA ARG A 163 15.13 -5.30 19.88
C ARG A 163 14.54 -3.90 19.68
N SER A 164 15.22 -2.86 20.11
CA SER A 164 14.76 -1.47 19.90
C SER A 164 14.60 -1.14 18.40
N LEU A 165 15.45 -1.69 17.54
CA LEU A 165 15.36 -1.51 16.08
C LEU A 165 14.16 -2.22 15.44
N ILE A 166 13.52 -3.17 16.13
CA ILE A 166 12.33 -3.88 15.65
C ILE A 166 11.05 -3.53 16.41
N GLU A 167 11.10 -2.68 17.44
CA GLU A 167 9.90 -2.27 18.19
C GLU A 167 8.88 -1.55 17.30
N ASP A 168 9.36 -0.74 16.35
CA ASP A 168 8.55 -0.07 15.33
C ASP A 168 7.83 -1.06 14.39
N VAL A 169 8.20 -2.34 14.40
CA VAL A 169 7.51 -3.39 13.63
C VAL A 169 6.23 -3.85 14.32
N ILE A 170 6.12 -3.72 15.65
CA ILE A 170 4.93 -4.13 16.42
C ILE A 170 3.68 -3.40 15.89
N THR A 171 3.83 -2.10 15.63
CA THR A 171 2.75 -1.25 15.14
C THR A 171 2.40 -1.54 13.68
N LYS A 172 3.35 -2.06 12.89
CA LYS A 172 3.18 -2.41 11.47
C LYS A 172 2.59 -3.81 11.28
N ASN A 173 3.14 -4.82 11.95
CA ASN A 173 2.69 -6.22 11.86
C ASN A 173 3.15 -7.05 13.07
N LEU A 174 2.21 -7.38 13.96
CA LEU A 174 2.48 -8.15 15.19
C LEU A 174 3.01 -9.57 14.93
N GLU A 175 2.58 -10.22 13.84
CA GLU A 175 3.02 -11.58 13.51
C GLU A 175 4.49 -11.58 13.07
N VAL A 176 4.86 -10.61 12.24
CA VAL A 176 6.26 -10.42 11.80
C VAL A 176 7.16 -10.02 12.96
N TYR A 177 6.67 -9.18 13.87
CA TYR A 177 7.38 -8.85 15.09
C TYR A 177 7.69 -10.11 15.92
N LYS A 178 6.71 -11.00 16.14
CA LYS A 178 6.94 -12.26 16.87
C LYS A 178 7.97 -13.15 16.17
N GLU A 179 7.92 -13.23 14.85
CA GLU A 179 8.87 -13.98 14.04
C GLU A 179 10.30 -13.40 14.17
N LEU A 180 10.46 -12.08 14.02
CA LEU A 180 11.73 -11.38 14.22
C LEU A 180 12.29 -11.55 15.63
N ASN A 181 11.45 -11.40 16.65
CA ASN A 181 11.86 -11.54 18.04
C ASN A 181 12.33 -12.97 18.34
N SER A 182 11.69 -13.99 17.74
CA SER A 182 12.11 -15.39 17.86
C SER A 182 13.46 -15.68 17.17
N ILE A 183 13.77 -14.98 16.08
CA ILE A 183 15.08 -15.06 15.41
C ILE A 183 16.17 -14.47 16.30
N ILE A 184 15.88 -13.35 16.98
CA ILE A 184 16.80 -12.69 17.91
C ILE A 184 17.08 -13.59 19.13
N ASP A 185 16.05 -14.22 19.70
CA ASP A 185 16.19 -15.07 20.89
C ASP A 185 17.00 -16.36 20.65
N THR A 186 17.19 -16.78 19.39
CA THR A 186 17.80 -18.07 19.04
C THR A 186 19.16 -17.95 18.34
N LYS A 187 19.66 -16.74 18.07
CA LYS A 187 20.85 -16.52 17.23
C LYS A 187 21.79 -15.46 17.80
N ASP A 188 23.00 -15.88 18.13
CA ASP A 188 23.99 -15.03 18.82
C ASP A 188 24.70 -13.99 17.94
N SER A 189 24.54 -13.97 16.61
CA SER A 189 25.29 -13.05 15.75
C SER A 189 24.42 -12.21 14.83
N VAL A 190 24.76 -10.92 14.75
CA VAL A 190 24.18 -9.95 13.81
C VAL A 190 24.27 -10.46 12.37
N GLU A 191 25.40 -11.06 12.00
CA GLU A 191 25.61 -11.68 10.68
C GLU A 191 24.59 -12.78 10.40
N ASN A 192 24.28 -13.64 11.38
CA ASN A 192 23.30 -14.71 11.23
C ASN A 192 21.87 -14.16 11.10
N ILE A 193 21.55 -13.10 11.86
CA ILE A 193 20.27 -12.41 11.77
C ILE A 193 20.10 -11.80 10.36
N ILE A 194 21.11 -11.09 9.86
CA ILE A 194 21.12 -10.51 8.51
C ILE A 194 20.99 -11.61 7.44
N ASN A 195 21.71 -12.72 7.56
CA ASN A 195 21.63 -13.83 6.60
C ASN A 195 20.25 -14.49 6.55
N ILE A 196 19.54 -14.58 7.69
CA ILE A 196 18.17 -15.09 7.73
C ILE A 196 17.20 -14.08 7.09
N LEU A 197 17.37 -12.79 7.38
CA LEU A 197 16.60 -11.73 6.73
C LEU A 197 16.81 -11.74 5.22
N ASP A 198 18.05 -11.91 4.75
CA ASP A 198 18.38 -12.01 3.32
C ASP A 198 17.71 -13.23 2.66
N LYS A 199 17.74 -14.39 3.31
CA LYS A 199 17.02 -15.58 2.81
C LYS A 199 15.52 -15.35 2.74
N ASN A 200 14.92 -14.74 3.75
CA ASN A 200 13.50 -14.43 3.76
C ASN A 200 13.16 -13.41 2.65
N ILE A 201 13.96 -12.36 2.50
CA ILE A 201 13.83 -11.36 1.42
C ILE A 201 13.93 -12.01 0.04
N ASP A 202 14.84 -12.96 -0.17
CA ASP A 202 15.00 -13.67 -1.45
C ASP A 202 13.84 -14.62 -1.75
N ILE A 203 13.23 -15.23 -0.73
CA ILE A 203 11.97 -15.98 -0.89
C ILE A 203 10.87 -15.05 -1.42
N PHE A 204 10.74 -13.85 -0.84
CA PHE A 204 9.73 -12.87 -1.26
C PHE A 204 10.01 -12.21 -2.62
N LYS A 205 11.27 -12.19 -3.10
CA LYS A 205 11.56 -11.71 -4.47
C LYS A 205 10.90 -12.57 -5.57
N ASN A 206 10.63 -13.83 -5.27
CA ASN A 206 9.97 -14.79 -6.17
C ASN A 206 8.47 -14.93 -5.88
N ASP A 207 7.92 -14.09 -4.99
CA ASP A 207 6.52 -14.20 -4.60
C ASP A 207 5.60 -13.80 -5.74
N LYS A 208 4.41 -14.41 -5.75
CA LYS A 208 3.43 -14.25 -6.82
C LYS A 208 2.14 -13.65 -6.28
N LEU A 209 1.65 -12.63 -6.96
CA LEU A 209 0.34 -12.05 -6.72
C LEU A 209 -0.71 -12.71 -7.61
N LYS A 210 -1.84 -13.12 -7.04
CA LYS A 210 -2.99 -13.56 -7.84
C LYS A 210 -3.77 -12.35 -8.33
N ILE A 211 -3.69 -12.04 -9.62
CA ILE A 211 -4.52 -11.04 -10.30
C ILE A 211 -5.52 -11.83 -11.15
N PHE A 212 -6.83 -11.69 -10.92
CA PHE A 212 -7.85 -12.51 -11.59
C PHE A 212 -7.56 -14.03 -11.55
N ASP A 213 -7.17 -14.54 -10.38
CA ASP A 213 -6.74 -15.94 -10.19
C ASP A 213 -5.53 -16.40 -11.02
N ILE A 214 -4.86 -15.48 -11.73
CA ILE A 214 -3.61 -15.73 -12.44
C ILE A 214 -2.45 -15.35 -11.53
N GLU A 215 -1.59 -16.32 -11.24
CA GLU A 215 -0.34 -16.08 -10.50
C GLU A 215 0.63 -15.24 -11.35
N THR A 216 0.83 -14.00 -10.92
CA THR A 216 1.67 -13.01 -11.59
C THR A 216 2.88 -12.71 -10.71
N PRO A 217 4.12 -12.73 -11.22
CA PRO A 217 5.29 -12.41 -10.39
C PRO A 217 5.21 -10.96 -9.89
N LEU A 218 5.62 -10.72 -8.63
CA LEU A 218 5.64 -9.38 -8.04
C LEU A 218 6.46 -8.38 -8.87
N ASN A 219 7.54 -8.86 -9.47
CA ASN A 219 8.39 -8.14 -10.41
C ASN A 219 8.12 -8.66 -11.81
N VAL A 220 7.43 -7.85 -12.63
CA VAL A 220 7.17 -8.21 -14.01
C VAL A 220 8.40 -7.88 -14.84
N PRO A 221 9.06 -8.89 -15.45
CA PRO A 221 10.17 -8.62 -16.36
C PRO A 221 9.61 -7.99 -17.65
N PHE A 222 10.14 -6.83 -18.02
CA PHE A 222 9.87 -6.19 -19.30
C PHE A 222 11.17 -6.07 -20.09
N SER A 223 11.10 -6.41 -21.38
CA SER A 223 12.23 -6.25 -22.30
C SER A 223 11.83 -5.20 -23.33
N ILE A 224 12.59 -4.11 -23.41
CA ILE A 224 12.51 -3.17 -24.53
C ILE A 224 13.83 -3.28 -25.29
N GLY A 225 13.79 -3.96 -26.43
CA GLY A 225 15.01 -4.37 -27.14
C GLY A 225 15.89 -5.26 -26.27
N ASP A 226 17.18 -4.93 -26.16
CA ASP A 226 18.16 -5.65 -25.34
C ASP A 226 18.11 -5.31 -23.85
N MET A 227 17.34 -4.29 -23.46
CA MET A 227 17.26 -3.86 -22.07
C MET A 227 16.22 -4.70 -21.33
N LYS A 228 16.69 -5.65 -20.51
CA LYS A 228 15.88 -6.39 -19.55
C LYS A 228 15.79 -5.60 -18.26
N SER A 229 14.59 -5.18 -17.90
CA SER A 229 14.33 -4.51 -16.63
C SER A 229 13.10 -5.12 -15.98
N SER A 230 12.94 -4.92 -14.68
CA SER A 230 11.83 -5.47 -13.92
C SER A 230 11.10 -4.33 -13.22
N ILE A 231 9.79 -4.21 -13.47
CA ILE A 231 8.95 -3.25 -12.76
C ILE A 231 8.13 -4.01 -11.72
N SER A 232 8.17 -3.51 -10.49
CA SER A 232 7.31 -4.01 -9.42
C SER A 232 5.84 -3.65 -9.68
N LEU A 233 4.94 -4.60 -9.42
CA LEU A 233 3.49 -4.39 -9.49
C LEU A 233 3.02 -3.27 -8.55
N TYR A 234 3.71 -3.04 -7.42
CA TYR A 234 3.46 -1.88 -6.56
C TYR A 234 3.69 -0.57 -7.30
N ASN A 235 4.78 -0.46 -8.07
CA ASN A 235 5.04 0.74 -8.86
C ASN A 235 3.95 0.92 -9.93
N ILE A 236 3.55 -0.14 -10.63
CA ILE A 236 2.47 -0.05 -11.63
C ILE A 236 1.18 0.49 -11.00
N GLU A 237 0.81 -0.02 -9.82
CA GLU A 237 -0.34 0.48 -9.06
C GLU A 237 -0.21 1.97 -8.73
N GLN A 238 0.94 2.37 -8.20
CA GLN A 238 1.17 3.77 -7.82
C GLN A 238 1.13 4.74 -9.02
N TRP A 239 1.62 4.31 -10.18
CA TRP A 239 1.51 5.10 -11.41
C TRP A 239 0.06 5.12 -11.91
N SER A 240 -0.66 4.00 -11.83
CA SER A 240 -2.06 3.91 -12.24
C SER A 240 -2.97 4.82 -11.42
N MET A 241 -2.70 5.02 -10.13
CA MET A 241 -3.41 5.96 -9.26
C MET A 241 -3.34 7.42 -9.72
N ILE A 242 -2.34 7.79 -10.53
CA ILE A 242 -2.17 9.13 -11.08
C ILE A 242 -2.72 9.18 -12.51
N VAL A 243 -2.35 8.21 -13.34
CA VAL A 243 -2.67 8.22 -14.78
C VAL A 243 -4.14 7.89 -15.03
N MET A 244 -4.70 6.91 -14.32
CA MET A 244 -6.06 6.42 -14.59
C MET A 244 -7.15 7.47 -14.30
N PRO A 245 -7.12 8.22 -13.18
CA PRO A 245 -8.10 9.29 -12.97
C PRO A 245 -8.09 10.35 -14.08
N ILE A 246 -6.90 10.76 -14.54
CA ILE A 246 -6.74 11.72 -15.63
C ILE A 246 -7.30 11.15 -16.94
N PHE A 247 -6.95 9.90 -17.25
CA PHE A 247 -7.44 9.20 -18.43
C PHE A 247 -8.97 9.10 -18.43
N LEU A 248 -9.58 8.70 -17.30
CA LEU A 248 -11.03 8.59 -17.16
C LEU A 248 -11.72 9.95 -17.37
N VAL A 249 -11.19 11.04 -16.80
CA VAL A 249 -11.73 12.40 -17.00
C VAL A 249 -11.72 12.81 -18.47
N ILE A 250 -10.65 12.50 -19.20
CA ILE A 250 -10.54 12.79 -20.64
C ILE A 250 -11.51 11.91 -21.43
N TRP A 251 -11.62 10.64 -21.08
CA TRP A 251 -12.48 9.67 -21.77
C TRP A 251 -13.96 10.03 -21.61
N PHE A 252 -14.41 10.23 -20.37
CA PHE A 252 -15.78 10.63 -20.03
C PHE A 252 -16.10 12.01 -20.61
N GLY A 253 -15.16 12.96 -20.50
CA GLY A 253 -15.29 14.28 -21.12
C GLY A 253 -15.50 14.20 -22.63
N SER A 254 -14.79 13.30 -23.31
CA SER A 254 -14.96 13.07 -24.75
C SER A 254 -16.36 12.55 -25.09
N ILE A 255 -16.93 11.65 -24.29
CA ILE A 255 -18.30 11.17 -24.48
C ILE A 255 -19.31 12.31 -24.27
N VAL A 256 -19.19 13.06 -23.17
CA VAL A 256 -20.11 14.17 -22.83
C VAL A 256 -20.10 15.26 -23.90
N ILE A 257 -18.91 15.70 -24.32
CA ILE A 257 -18.76 16.76 -25.33
C ILE A 257 -19.34 16.30 -26.66
N THR A 258 -19.01 15.08 -27.10
CA THR A 258 -19.51 14.55 -28.38
C THR A 258 -21.02 14.44 -28.35
N ARG A 259 -21.61 13.94 -27.24
CA ARG A 259 -23.05 13.84 -27.07
C ARG A 259 -23.73 15.21 -27.06
N ARG A 260 -23.15 16.20 -26.39
CA ARG A 260 -23.68 17.58 -26.37
C ARG A 260 -23.69 18.24 -27.75
N ILE A 261 -22.61 18.10 -28.51
CA ILE A 261 -22.51 18.64 -29.88
C ILE A 261 -23.55 17.97 -30.77
N GLU A 262 -23.69 16.66 -30.67
CA GLU A 262 -24.69 15.91 -31.40
C GLU A 262 -26.12 16.38 -31.08
N THR A 263 -26.46 16.53 -29.79
CA THR A 263 -27.76 17.04 -29.34
C THR A 263 -28.04 18.43 -29.90
N TYR A 264 -27.04 19.32 -29.89
CA TYR A 264 -27.16 20.65 -30.47
C TYR A 264 -27.48 20.60 -31.97
N LEU A 265 -26.74 19.78 -32.74
CA LEU A 265 -26.94 19.64 -34.18
C LEU A 265 -28.30 19.01 -34.54
N ILE A 266 -28.77 18.04 -33.77
CA ILE A 266 -30.07 17.40 -34.00
C ILE A 266 -31.22 18.35 -33.65
N LEU A 267 -31.14 19.04 -32.50
CA LEU A 267 -32.28 19.76 -31.94
C LEU A 267 -32.34 21.23 -32.32
N GLU A 268 -31.22 21.87 -32.63
CA GLU A 268 -31.16 23.32 -32.92
C GLU A 268 -30.96 23.59 -34.40
N GLU A 269 -29.99 22.92 -35.02
CA GLU A 269 -29.72 23.04 -36.45
C GLU A 269 -30.67 22.20 -37.32
N LYS A 270 -31.40 21.23 -36.72
CA LYS A 270 -32.34 20.32 -37.41
C LYS A 270 -31.73 19.54 -38.58
N ILE A 271 -30.42 19.33 -38.57
CA ILE A 271 -29.67 18.62 -39.62
C ILE A 271 -29.77 17.09 -39.42
N ILE A 272 -30.97 16.58 -39.14
CA ILE A 272 -31.21 15.18 -38.78
C ILE A 272 -30.79 14.24 -39.93
N MET A 273 -31.16 14.61 -41.17
CA MET A 273 -30.89 13.83 -42.38
C MET A 273 -29.41 13.68 -42.71
N ASN A 274 -28.56 14.67 -42.36
CA ASN A 274 -27.12 14.58 -42.64
C ASN A 274 -26.31 14.03 -41.46
N ALA A 275 -26.83 14.06 -40.23
CA ALA A 275 -26.13 13.54 -39.05
C ALA A 275 -26.44 12.05 -38.80
N TYR A 276 -27.69 11.61 -39.03
CA TYR A 276 -28.17 10.25 -38.71
C TYR A 276 -29.11 9.70 -39.79
N PRO A 277 -28.60 9.35 -40.98
CA PRO A 277 -29.42 8.82 -42.07
C PRO A 277 -30.14 7.50 -41.72
N HIS A 278 -29.67 6.76 -40.72
CA HIS A 278 -30.14 5.43 -40.33
C HIS A 278 -31.10 5.42 -39.11
N VAL A 279 -31.26 6.54 -38.39
CA VAL A 279 -32.15 6.64 -37.20
C VAL A 279 -33.53 7.20 -37.60
N LEU A 280 -33.70 7.57 -38.87
CA LEU A 280 -34.84 8.28 -39.43
C LEU A 280 -36.06 7.40 -39.73
N ASN A 281 -36.71 6.94 -38.66
CA ASN A 281 -38.15 6.69 -38.74
C ASN A 281 -38.94 7.23 -37.54
N ILE A 282 -38.30 7.97 -36.61
CA ILE A 282 -38.92 8.36 -35.33
C ILE A 282 -38.97 9.88 -35.12
N PHE A 283 -38.14 10.68 -35.81
CA PHE A 283 -38.05 12.13 -35.58
C PHE A 283 -38.65 12.96 -36.73
N SER A 284 -39.97 13.14 -36.72
CA SER A 284 -40.63 14.22 -37.46
C SER A 284 -40.52 15.52 -36.66
N ILE A 285 -39.46 16.32 -36.88
CA ILE A 285 -39.36 17.66 -36.29
C ILE A 285 -40.12 18.65 -37.18
N LEU A 286 -41.38 18.95 -36.82
CA LEU A 286 -42.18 19.98 -37.48
C LEU A 286 -41.59 21.37 -37.25
N ASP A 287 -41.46 22.14 -38.33
CA ASP A 287 -40.93 23.49 -38.30
C ASP A 287 -41.98 24.50 -37.79
N LYS A 288 -41.76 25.06 -36.59
CA LYS A 288 -42.75 25.85 -35.85
C LYS A 288 -42.78 27.33 -36.21
N LYS A 289 -41.87 27.83 -37.06
CA LYS A 289 -41.61 29.27 -37.13
C LYS A 289 -42.66 30.11 -37.87
N ASN A 290 -43.55 29.54 -38.70
CA ASN A 290 -44.47 30.33 -39.56
C ASN A 290 -45.92 29.81 -39.65
N GLN A 291 -46.41 28.97 -38.72
CA GLN A 291 -47.75 28.38 -38.83
C GLN A 291 -48.73 28.89 -37.77
N SER A 292 -49.98 29.18 -38.19
CA SER A 292 -51.04 29.62 -37.28
C SER A 292 -51.40 28.53 -36.26
N LYS A 293 -51.81 28.94 -35.04
CA LYS A 293 -52.16 28.05 -33.90
C LYS A 293 -53.21 26.99 -34.27
N LYS A 294 -54.10 27.30 -35.22
CA LYS A 294 -55.18 26.42 -35.72
C LYS A 294 -54.70 25.42 -36.78
N THR A 295 -53.79 25.83 -37.66
CA THR A 295 -53.18 24.95 -38.67
C THR A 295 -52.26 23.93 -37.99
N ARG A 296 -51.56 24.37 -36.95
CA ARG A 296 -50.65 23.54 -36.16
C ARG A 296 -51.37 22.40 -35.42
N THR A 297 -52.48 22.68 -34.74
CA THR A 297 -53.28 21.64 -34.06
C THR A 297 -53.90 20.64 -35.01
N LEU A 298 -54.26 21.07 -36.23
CA LEU A 298 -54.76 20.21 -37.28
C LEU A 298 -53.66 19.30 -37.85
N ILE A 299 -52.47 19.84 -38.08
CA ILE A 299 -51.29 19.09 -38.56
C ILE A 299 -50.79 18.10 -37.50
N GLU A 300 -50.73 18.52 -36.23
CA GLU A 300 -50.35 17.67 -35.10
C GLU A 300 -51.35 16.50 -34.91
N ARG A 301 -52.67 16.76 -35.01
CA ARG A 301 -53.69 15.71 -35.00
C ARG A 301 -53.64 14.81 -36.25
N SER A 302 -53.35 15.37 -37.43
CA SER A 302 -53.26 14.59 -38.66
C SER A 302 -52.02 13.70 -38.76
N LEU A 303 -50.93 14.06 -38.06
CA LEU A 303 -49.66 13.32 -38.08
C LEU A 303 -49.52 12.31 -36.93
N LEU A 304 -50.13 12.55 -35.77
CA LEU A 304 -49.92 11.73 -34.55
C LEU A 304 -51.16 10.92 -34.12
N GLY A 305 -52.32 11.17 -34.73
CA GLY A 305 -53.56 10.46 -34.42
C GLY A 305 -54.26 10.97 -33.16
N ASP A 306 -55.14 10.13 -32.60
CA ASP A 306 -55.96 10.43 -31.42
C ASP A 306 -55.14 10.64 -30.13
N ASP A 307 -55.74 11.28 -29.12
CA ASP A 307 -55.12 11.57 -27.82
C ASP A 307 -54.56 10.32 -27.12
N LYS A 308 -55.17 9.15 -27.38
CA LYS A 308 -54.67 7.85 -26.89
C LYS A 308 -53.33 7.48 -27.53
N SER A 309 -53.21 7.61 -28.85
CA SER A 309 -51.97 7.35 -29.59
C SER A 309 -50.85 8.32 -29.18
N ILE A 310 -51.19 9.59 -28.93
CA ILE A 310 -50.24 10.59 -28.43
C ILE A 310 -49.69 10.19 -27.04
N ASN A 311 -50.55 9.70 -26.14
CA ASN A 311 -50.12 9.25 -24.81
C ASN A 311 -49.28 7.97 -24.87
N GLU A 312 -49.62 7.03 -25.75
CA GLU A 312 -48.80 5.83 -25.99
C GLU A 312 -47.41 6.20 -26.52
N ILE A 313 -47.31 7.08 -27.52
CA ILE A 313 -46.03 7.56 -28.07
C ILE A 313 -45.19 8.27 -27.00
N LYS A 314 -45.81 9.08 -26.13
CA LYS A 314 -45.12 9.71 -24.98
C LYS A 314 -44.60 8.68 -23.99
N SER A 315 -45.40 7.66 -23.68
CA SER A 315 -45.00 6.56 -22.79
C SER A 315 -43.78 5.83 -23.35
N TYR A 316 -43.81 5.43 -24.63
CA TYR A 316 -42.65 4.83 -25.31
C TYR A 316 -41.42 5.75 -25.27
N GLY A 317 -41.64 7.05 -25.42
CA GLY A 317 -40.64 8.09 -25.24
C GLY A 317 -39.92 8.06 -23.90
N TYR A 318 -40.69 8.10 -22.82
CA TYR A 318 -40.15 8.02 -21.47
C TYR A 318 -39.42 6.70 -21.25
N THR A 319 -40.00 5.57 -21.66
CA THR A 319 -39.35 4.25 -21.52
C THR A 319 -38.02 4.19 -22.28
N ALA A 320 -37.96 4.68 -23.52
CA ALA A 320 -36.73 4.72 -24.31
C ALA A 320 -35.66 5.65 -23.67
N PHE A 321 -36.08 6.79 -23.13
CA PHE A 321 -35.19 7.69 -22.38
C PHE A 321 -34.63 7.01 -21.13
N PHE A 322 -35.47 6.37 -20.32
CA PHE A 322 -35.03 5.66 -19.11
C PHE A 322 -34.08 4.51 -19.43
N MET A 323 -34.37 3.72 -20.47
CA MET A 323 -33.48 2.64 -20.90
C MET A 323 -32.12 3.18 -21.36
N ARG A 324 -32.10 4.18 -22.25
CA ARG A 324 -30.85 4.75 -22.76
C ARG A 324 -30.02 5.40 -21.65
N THR A 325 -30.65 6.17 -20.77
CA THR A 325 -29.98 6.82 -19.64
C THR A 325 -29.43 5.78 -18.68
N SER A 326 -30.19 4.74 -18.35
CA SER A 326 -29.73 3.64 -17.48
C SER A 326 -28.54 2.90 -18.07
N ILE A 327 -28.54 2.61 -19.38
CA ILE A 327 -27.41 1.97 -20.06
C ILE A 327 -26.16 2.85 -19.99
N LEU A 328 -26.30 4.16 -20.29
CA LEU A 328 -25.19 5.11 -20.21
C LEU A 328 -24.63 5.21 -18.79
N VAL A 329 -25.51 5.38 -17.80
CA VAL A 329 -25.11 5.42 -16.38
C VAL A 329 -24.43 4.12 -15.96
N GLY A 330 -24.98 2.97 -16.35
CA GLY A 330 -24.38 1.65 -16.08
C GLY A 330 -22.97 1.51 -16.65
N ILE A 331 -22.77 1.89 -17.92
CA ILE A 331 -21.46 1.88 -18.57
C ILE A 331 -20.48 2.82 -17.84
N PHE A 332 -20.92 4.01 -17.45
CA PHE A 332 -20.11 4.98 -16.71
C PHE A 332 -19.69 4.44 -15.35
N ILE A 333 -20.61 3.81 -14.60
CA ILE A 333 -20.31 3.18 -13.32
C ILE A 333 -19.29 2.05 -13.51
N LEU A 334 -19.48 1.18 -14.52
CA LEU A 334 -18.57 0.07 -14.79
C LEU A 334 -17.16 0.52 -15.20
N MET A 335 -17.04 1.66 -15.88
CA MET A 335 -15.73 2.24 -16.22
C MET A 335 -15.04 2.89 -15.02
N ALA A 336 -15.76 3.59 -14.14
CA ALA A 336 -15.14 4.41 -13.10
C ALA A 336 -15.06 3.71 -11.74
N ALA A 337 -16.15 3.10 -11.29
CA ALA A 337 -16.29 2.64 -9.90
C ALA A 337 -15.25 1.59 -9.51
N PRO A 338 -14.94 0.55 -10.31
CA PRO A 338 -13.94 -0.45 -9.92
C PRO A 338 -12.56 0.16 -9.66
N ALA A 339 -12.08 1.02 -10.56
CA ALA A 339 -10.75 1.64 -10.44
C ALA A 339 -10.68 2.57 -9.22
N TYR A 340 -11.65 3.48 -9.06
CA TYR A 340 -11.68 4.39 -7.92
C TYR A 340 -11.80 3.65 -6.59
N TYR A 341 -12.67 2.64 -6.52
CA TYR A 341 -12.85 1.84 -5.32
C TYR A 341 -11.57 1.07 -4.94
N GLY A 342 -10.89 0.46 -5.92
CA GLY A 342 -9.60 -0.18 -5.73
C GLY A 342 -8.56 0.79 -5.15
N PHE A 343 -8.42 1.97 -5.76
CA PHE A 343 -7.44 2.97 -5.30
C PHE A 343 -7.73 3.49 -3.89
N TYR A 344 -8.99 3.78 -3.56
CA TYR A 344 -9.36 4.20 -2.20
C TYR A 344 -9.02 3.12 -1.17
N ASN A 345 -9.30 1.86 -1.48
CA ASN A 345 -8.97 0.76 -0.58
C ASN A 345 -7.46 0.62 -0.36
N VAL A 346 -6.63 0.82 -1.38
CA VAL A 346 -5.16 0.77 -1.20
C VAL A 346 -4.68 1.93 -0.33
N ILE A 347 -5.17 3.16 -0.58
CA ILE A 347 -4.76 4.34 0.19
C ILE A 347 -5.20 4.25 1.65
N LEU A 348 -6.42 3.77 1.92
CA LEU A 348 -6.93 3.64 3.29
C LEU A 348 -6.21 2.55 4.09
N ASN A 349 -5.66 1.53 3.42
CA ASN A 349 -4.89 0.47 4.07
C ASN A 349 -3.39 0.81 4.22
N ASP A 350 -2.88 1.81 3.50
CA ASP A 350 -1.51 2.28 3.62
C ASP A 350 -1.41 3.43 4.65
N LEU A 351 -1.35 3.07 5.93
CA LEU A 351 -1.38 3.98 7.08
C LEU A 351 -0.14 4.88 7.23
N HIS A 352 0.95 4.66 6.49
CA HIS A 352 2.24 5.34 6.72
C HIS A 352 2.81 6.06 5.48
N GLY A 353 2.20 5.87 4.30
CA GLY A 353 2.62 6.57 3.09
C GLY A 353 2.14 8.03 3.06
N SER A 354 3.00 8.95 2.60
CA SER A 354 2.60 10.30 2.19
C SER A 354 1.73 10.27 0.92
N ASN A 355 0.54 9.67 1.02
CA ASN A 355 -0.39 9.43 -0.09
C ASN A 355 -1.35 10.60 -0.34
N LEU A 356 -1.14 11.74 0.33
CA LEU A 356 -2.03 12.90 0.25
C LEU A 356 -2.19 13.42 -1.19
N LEU A 357 -1.11 13.47 -1.96
CA LEU A 357 -1.17 13.90 -3.37
C LEU A 357 -1.99 12.93 -4.23
N ARG A 358 -1.85 11.61 -4.02
CA ARG A 358 -2.61 10.59 -4.74
C ARG A 358 -4.09 10.64 -4.37
N LEU A 359 -4.38 10.76 -3.08
CA LEU A 359 -5.73 10.92 -2.56
C LEU A 359 -6.43 12.15 -3.17
N ILE A 360 -5.72 13.28 -3.25
CA ILE A 360 -6.23 14.50 -3.90
C ILE A 360 -6.51 14.25 -5.38
N CYS A 361 -5.56 13.65 -6.12
CA CYS A 361 -5.71 13.38 -7.55
C CYS A 361 -6.92 12.48 -7.85
N ILE A 362 -7.05 11.38 -7.10
CA ILE A 362 -8.15 10.42 -7.22
C ILE A 362 -9.49 11.09 -6.89
N THR A 363 -9.55 11.85 -5.79
CA THR A 363 -10.78 12.52 -5.35
C THR A 363 -11.22 13.60 -6.32
N ILE A 364 -10.29 14.42 -6.82
CA ILE A 364 -10.59 15.42 -7.85
C ILE A 364 -11.09 14.73 -9.12
N GLY A 365 -10.42 13.68 -9.58
CA GLY A 365 -10.85 12.92 -10.77
C GLY A 365 -12.25 12.31 -10.61
N ALA A 366 -12.53 11.70 -9.46
CA ALA A 366 -13.85 11.13 -9.15
C ALA A 366 -14.94 12.22 -9.15
N CYS A 367 -14.70 13.36 -8.51
CA CYS A 367 -15.63 14.50 -8.51
C CYS A 367 -15.91 15.01 -9.93
N ILE A 368 -14.88 15.15 -10.77
CA ILE A 368 -15.05 15.58 -12.17
C ILE A 368 -15.90 14.57 -12.94
N ASN A 369 -15.63 13.27 -12.79
CA ASN A 369 -16.40 12.23 -13.48
C ASN A 369 -17.87 12.18 -13.02
N ILE A 370 -18.15 12.44 -11.74
CA ILE A 370 -19.53 12.59 -11.22
C ILE A 370 -20.22 13.79 -11.87
N ILE A 371 -19.54 14.94 -11.97
CA ILE A 371 -20.06 16.13 -12.64
C ILE A 371 -20.36 15.82 -14.12
N GLN A 372 -19.44 15.12 -14.81
CA GLN A 372 -19.62 14.70 -16.20
C GLN A 372 -20.81 13.75 -16.38
N LEU A 373 -21.07 12.85 -15.42
CA LEU A 373 -22.26 12.00 -15.40
C LEU A 373 -23.55 12.83 -15.28
N PHE A 374 -23.59 13.84 -14.42
CA PHE A 374 -24.76 14.72 -14.35
C PHE A 374 -25.01 15.46 -15.66
N PHE A 375 -23.94 15.94 -16.31
CA PHE A 375 -24.06 16.59 -17.63
C PHE A 375 -24.62 15.65 -18.70
N ILE A 376 -24.25 14.36 -18.70
CA ILE A 376 -24.80 13.44 -19.71
C ILE A 376 -26.30 13.20 -19.50
N ILE A 377 -26.74 13.08 -18.25
CA ILE A 377 -28.16 12.95 -17.90
C ILE A 377 -28.93 14.22 -18.32
N GLU A 378 -28.35 15.41 -18.09
CA GLU A 378 -28.96 16.67 -18.52
C GLU A 378 -29.12 16.73 -20.05
N VAL A 379 -28.10 16.34 -20.81
CA VAL A 379 -28.13 16.29 -22.28
C VAL A 379 -29.19 15.31 -22.78
N GLU A 380 -29.31 14.14 -22.15
CA GLU A 380 -30.35 13.16 -22.47
C GLU A 380 -31.76 13.71 -22.17
N SER A 381 -31.93 14.44 -21.06
CA SER A 381 -33.20 15.06 -20.68
C SER A 381 -33.64 16.13 -21.69
N ARG A 382 -32.69 16.87 -22.28
CA ARG A 382 -32.97 17.83 -23.36
C ARG A 382 -33.53 17.15 -24.61
N PHE A 383 -33.09 15.93 -24.95
CA PHE A 383 -33.68 15.15 -26.03
C PHE A 383 -35.15 14.87 -25.75
N LEU A 384 -35.46 14.28 -24.59
CA LEU A 384 -36.84 13.98 -24.17
C LEU A 384 -37.73 15.23 -24.25
N ASN A 385 -37.27 16.34 -23.67
CA ASN A 385 -38.04 17.59 -23.68
C ASN A 385 -38.29 18.10 -25.11
N LYS A 386 -37.30 18.09 -26.01
CA LYS A 386 -37.50 18.62 -27.38
C LYS A 386 -38.21 17.65 -28.33
N THR A 387 -38.07 16.33 -28.16
CA THR A 387 -38.79 15.33 -28.97
C THR A 387 -40.26 15.23 -28.60
N PHE A 388 -40.64 15.57 -27.35
CA PHE A 388 -42.02 15.52 -26.86
C PHE A 388 -42.73 16.88 -26.72
N ILE A 389 -42.15 18.01 -27.16
CA ILE A 389 -42.93 19.24 -27.44
C ILE A 389 -43.75 19.05 -28.73
N LEU A 390 -44.64 18.07 -28.68
CA LEU A 390 -45.97 18.03 -29.29
C LEU A 390 -47.01 18.12 -28.16
N GLY A 391 -46.70 18.98 -27.18
CA GLY A 391 -47.65 19.51 -26.20
C GLY A 391 -48.05 20.91 -26.64
N GLY A 392 -48.69 21.05 -27.80
CA GLY A 392 -49.23 22.33 -28.28
C GLY A 392 -50.38 22.90 -27.42
N ALA A 393 -50.77 22.26 -26.32
CA ALA A 393 -51.96 22.69 -25.57
C ALA A 393 -51.99 22.41 -24.05
N LYS A 394 -50.94 21.88 -23.40
CA LYS A 394 -51.03 21.51 -21.97
C LYS A 394 -50.27 22.39 -20.96
N ASN A 395 -49.65 23.49 -21.40
CA ASN A 395 -49.04 24.49 -20.51
C ASN A 395 -49.65 25.89 -20.66
N GLU A 396 -50.95 25.99 -20.97
CA GLU A 396 -51.71 27.24 -20.79
C GLU A 396 -53.13 26.91 -20.31
N ILE A 397 -53.28 26.67 -19.01
CA ILE A 397 -54.50 27.04 -18.29
C ILE A 397 -54.06 27.83 -17.06
N ILE A 398 -54.35 29.14 -17.15
CA ILE A 398 -54.10 30.30 -16.27
C ILE A 398 -52.69 30.89 -16.36
#